data_AF-A0A414G1H8-F1
#
_entry.id   AF-A0A414G1H8-F1
#
_cell.length_a   1.000
_cell.length_b   1.000
_cell.length_c   1.000
_cell.angle_alpha   90.00
_cell.angle_beta   90.00
_cell.angle_gamma   90.00
#
_symmetry.space_group_name_H-M   'P 1'
#
loop_
_entity.id
_entity.type
_entity.pdbx_description
1 polymer ?
#
loop_
_entity_poly.entity_id
_entity_poly.type
_entity_poly.pdbx_seq_one_letter_code
_entity_poly.pdbx_strand_id
1 'polypeptide(L)'
;MKKHIMWGVWLLGATCFSFSAYAQNKVKAPMEDVNQVVDLTLDSLNKAKTVRPVAGSTRKGDNPVLFLVGNSTMRTGTLGNGNNGQWGWGYFFHEYFDESKITVENHALGGTSSRTFYTHLWKDVLKGVKKGDWVIIELGHNDNGPYDSGRARASIPGIGKDSLEVTIKETGVKETVYTYGEYMRRYIREVKAKGAHPILFSLTPRNAWEDKDSTIITRVNKTFGLWAKQVAKKEHVPFIDLNEITARKFETFGKEKVKYMFYLDRIHTSVFGARVNAESAAEGIREYKKLELARYLKPVEKDTVTGSTRKKGCPVLFTVGDSTVRNQDKDENGQWGWGSVIAELFDLNRISVENCAKAGRSARTYLEEGRWDKVYNALQPGDFVLIQFGHNDAGAINTGKARAELPGAGEESKVFLMEATKTYDVVYTFGWYLRKFIRDVQEKGAIPIVLSHTPRNMWDNNEIQRNTTSFGKWTREAAEATGAYFIDLNKLSADKLQQIGYEQGLKYVAPYFCKDHTHTSLKGAHLNAQSIAEGLKETDCTLKNYLK
;
A
#
# COMPACT_ATOMS: atom_id res chain seq x y z
N MET A 1 -74.76 -52.55 35.92
CA MET A 1 -74.10 -53.18 34.76
C MET A 1 -72.61 -53.25 35.02
N LYS A 2 -72.08 -54.50 35.04
CA LYS A 2 -70.70 -54.98 34.76
C LYS A 2 -69.56 -53.94 34.71
N LYS A 3 -68.36 -54.12 35.27
CA LYS A 3 -67.67 -55.21 35.99
C LYS A 3 -66.33 -54.64 36.53
N HIS A 4 -65.94 -55.11 37.70
CA HIS A 4 -64.61 -55.23 38.38
C HIS A 4 -63.34 -55.06 37.52
N ILE A 5 -62.16 -54.67 38.02
CA ILE A 5 -61.23 -55.36 38.97
C ILE A 5 -60.10 -54.31 39.29
N MET A 6 -59.71 -53.91 40.52
CA MET A 6 -59.08 -54.55 41.71
C MET A 6 -57.52 -54.52 41.71
N TRP A 7 -56.95 -54.20 42.90
CA TRP A 7 -55.53 -54.26 43.37
C TRP A 7 -54.57 -53.12 42.94
N GLY A 8 -53.68 -52.56 43.77
CA GLY A 8 -53.31 -52.79 45.16
C GLY A 8 -51.93 -52.14 45.48
N VAL A 9 -51.75 -51.74 46.75
CA VAL A 9 -50.51 -51.82 47.57
C VAL A 9 -49.33 -50.84 47.33
N TRP A 10 -49.19 -49.89 48.28
CA TRP A 10 -48.04 -49.51 49.14
C TRP A 10 -46.60 -49.29 48.62
N LEU A 11 -46.11 -48.07 48.92
CA LEU A 11 -44.81 -47.67 49.51
C LEU A 11 -43.49 -48.11 48.87
N LEU A 12 -42.62 -47.13 48.53
CA LEU A 12 -41.23 -47.07 49.00
C LEU A 12 -40.47 -45.82 48.52
N GLY A 13 -39.80 -45.15 49.47
CA GLY A 13 -38.44 -44.63 49.29
C GLY A 13 -38.25 -43.27 48.64
N ALA A 14 -38.40 -42.20 49.42
CA ALA A 14 -37.77 -40.92 49.12
C ALA A 14 -36.25 -41.01 49.42
N THR A 15 -35.42 -41.12 48.39
CA THR A 15 -33.97 -40.86 48.48
C THR A 15 -33.68 -39.54 47.76
N CYS A 16 -33.45 -38.50 48.55
CA CYS A 16 -32.92 -37.23 48.07
C CYS A 16 -31.49 -37.42 47.58
N PHE A 17 -31.29 -37.58 46.27
CA PHE A 17 -30.02 -37.30 45.64
C PHE A 17 -29.98 -35.82 45.29
N SER A 18 -29.37 -35.03 46.17
CA SER A 18 -28.92 -33.67 45.86
C SER A 18 -27.84 -33.73 44.78
N PHE A 19 -28.24 -33.62 43.52
CA PHE A 19 -27.35 -33.25 42.43
C PHE A 19 -26.89 -31.82 42.65
N SER A 20 -25.68 -31.65 43.18
CA SER A 20 -24.91 -30.42 43.03
C SER A 20 -24.59 -30.26 41.55
N ALA A 21 -25.47 -29.60 40.81
CA ALA A 21 -25.18 -29.10 39.49
C ALA A 21 -24.05 -28.06 39.60
N TYR A 22 -22.81 -28.48 39.38
CA TYR A 22 -21.75 -27.55 39.02
C TYR A 22 -22.24 -26.79 37.79
N ALA A 23 -22.54 -25.50 37.97
CA ALA A 23 -22.74 -24.59 36.86
C ALA A 23 -21.43 -24.53 36.06
N GLN A 24 -21.29 -25.39 35.06
CA GLN A 24 -20.29 -25.20 34.02
C GLN A 24 -20.63 -23.86 33.36
N ASN A 25 -19.83 -22.83 33.64
CA ASN A 25 -19.86 -21.60 32.86
C ASN A 25 -19.78 -22.00 31.39
N LYS A 26 -20.85 -21.77 30.62
CA LYS A 26 -20.88 -22.06 29.19
C LYS A 26 -19.76 -21.26 28.54
N VAL A 27 -18.70 -21.96 28.11
CA VAL A 27 -17.63 -21.35 27.30
C VAL A 27 -18.28 -20.75 26.06
N LYS A 28 -17.94 -19.50 25.75
CA LYS A 28 -18.53 -18.80 24.60
C LYS A 28 -18.29 -19.59 23.32
N ALA A 29 -19.31 -19.63 22.46
CA ALA A 29 -19.17 -20.17 21.12
C ALA A 29 -18.09 -19.43 20.32
N PRO A 30 -17.41 -20.10 19.37
CA PRO A 30 -16.46 -19.43 18.50
C PRO A 30 -17.14 -18.34 17.69
N MET A 31 -16.39 -17.29 17.36
CA MET A 31 -16.83 -16.33 16.35
C MET A 31 -16.79 -16.98 14.97
N GLU A 32 -17.77 -16.67 14.11
CA GLU A 32 -17.84 -17.21 12.75
C GLU A 32 -16.64 -16.77 11.89
N ASP A 33 -16.07 -17.71 11.12
CA ASP A 33 -15.01 -17.40 10.16
C ASP A 33 -15.59 -16.91 8.84
N VAL A 34 -15.84 -15.61 8.78
CA VAL A 34 -16.35 -14.93 7.58
C VAL A 34 -15.29 -14.71 6.49
N ASN A 35 -14.01 -15.03 6.74
CA ASN A 35 -12.91 -14.65 5.84
C ASN A 35 -12.22 -15.84 5.15
N GLN A 36 -12.46 -17.08 5.61
CA GLN A 36 -12.04 -18.33 4.96
C GLN A 36 -10.55 -18.36 4.52
N VAL A 37 -9.65 -17.75 5.29
CA VAL A 37 -8.21 -17.64 4.94
C VAL A 37 -7.55 -19.04 4.88
N VAL A 38 -6.70 -19.26 3.86
CA VAL A 38 -5.92 -20.43 3.33
C VAL A 38 -4.58 -20.89 3.93
N ASP A 39 -3.88 -20.13 4.78
CA ASP A 39 -2.47 -20.44 5.15
C ASP A 39 -2.31 -21.03 6.58
N LEU A 40 -1.40 -22.00 6.80
CA LEU A 40 -1.05 -22.76 8.05
C LEU A 40 -1.03 -24.31 7.96
N THR A 41 -0.60 -24.88 6.84
CA THR A 41 -0.33 -26.34 6.80
C THR A 41 1.00 -26.70 7.49
N LEU A 42 1.22 -27.98 7.81
CA LEU A 42 2.50 -28.46 8.34
C LEU A 42 3.67 -28.09 7.41
N ASP A 43 3.49 -28.24 6.10
CA ASP A 43 4.47 -27.83 5.10
C ASP A 43 4.73 -26.33 5.13
N SER A 44 3.67 -25.53 5.32
CA SER A 44 3.79 -24.07 5.48
C SER A 44 4.58 -23.73 6.72
N LEU A 45 4.37 -24.42 7.84
CA LEU A 45 5.14 -24.22 9.08
C LEU A 45 6.61 -24.64 8.92
N ASN A 46 6.88 -25.78 8.28
CA ASN A 46 8.25 -26.24 8.02
C ASN A 46 9.00 -25.25 7.12
N LYS A 47 8.33 -24.76 6.07
CA LYS A 47 8.88 -23.71 5.20
C LYS A 47 9.06 -22.40 5.96
N ALA A 48 8.09 -21.99 6.78
CA ALA A 48 8.17 -20.78 7.60
C ALA A 48 9.39 -20.79 8.53
N LYS A 49 9.74 -21.95 9.11
CA LYS A 49 10.94 -22.10 9.94
C LYS A 49 12.24 -21.83 9.19
N THR A 50 12.29 -22.09 7.88
CA THR A 50 13.49 -21.81 7.07
C THR A 50 13.53 -20.39 6.52
N VAL A 51 12.37 -19.77 6.28
CA VAL A 51 12.28 -18.41 5.69
C VAL A 51 12.10 -17.28 6.70
N ARG A 52 11.87 -17.59 7.98
CA ARG A 52 11.84 -16.59 9.06
C ARG A 52 13.26 -16.33 9.56
N PRO A 53 13.56 -15.09 10.00
CA PRO A 53 14.81 -14.85 10.69
C PRO A 53 14.88 -15.74 11.94
N VAL A 54 16.10 -16.19 12.26
CA VAL A 54 16.38 -16.80 13.57
C VAL A 54 16.21 -15.70 14.62
N ALA A 55 15.46 -15.96 15.69
CA ALA A 55 15.11 -14.92 16.64
C ALA A 55 16.36 -14.28 17.29
N GLY A 56 16.45 -12.96 17.18
CA GLY A 56 17.55 -12.14 17.68
C GLY A 56 18.79 -12.11 16.77
N SER A 57 18.73 -12.73 15.57
CA SER A 57 19.88 -12.82 14.66
C SER A 57 20.29 -11.50 14.02
N THR A 58 19.41 -10.50 14.00
CA THR A 58 19.71 -9.17 13.43
C THR A 58 20.39 -8.25 14.44
N ARG A 59 20.49 -8.65 15.71
CA ARG A 59 21.06 -7.83 16.77
C ARG A 59 22.48 -7.38 16.44
N LYS A 60 22.73 -6.08 16.56
CA LYS A 60 24.05 -5.46 16.36
C LYS A 60 24.61 -5.01 17.70
N GLY A 61 25.64 -5.70 18.21
CA GLY A 61 26.22 -5.40 19.53
C GLY A 61 25.17 -5.50 20.65
N ASP A 62 25.14 -4.50 21.52
CA ASP A 62 24.20 -4.40 22.65
C ASP A 62 22.88 -3.67 22.30
N ASN A 63 22.69 -3.29 21.02
CA ASN A 63 21.47 -2.62 20.61
C ASN A 63 20.24 -3.54 20.80
N PRO A 64 19.08 -2.96 21.13
CA PRO A 64 17.84 -3.72 21.19
C PRO A 64 17.42 -4.23 19.80
N VAL A 65 16.55 -5.22 19.80
CA VAL A 65 15.81 -5.71 18.64
C VAL A 65 14.33 -5.43 18.87
N LEU A 66 13.65 -4.97 17.82
CA LEU A 66 12.19 -4.87 17.76
C LEU A 66 11.62 -6.11 17.08
N PHE A 67 11.04 -7.01 17.86
CA PHE A 67 10.36 -8.21 17.36
C PHE A 67 8.92 -7.89 16.98
N LEU A 68 8.52 -8.27 15.77
CA LEU A 68 7.14 -8.16 15.31
C LEU A 68 6.45 -9.54 15.34
N VAL A 69 5.38 -9.62 16.12
CA VAL A 69 4.54 -10.81 16.29
C VAL A 69 3.16 -10.51 15.70
N GLY A 70 2.80 -11.19 14.62
CA GLY A 70 1.56 -10.93 13.92
C GLY A 70 1.20 -11.98 12.88
N ASN A 71 0.31 -11.58 11.97
CA ASN A 71 -0.35 -12.45 11.00
C ASN A 71 -0.11 -12.04 9.53
N SER A 72 -1.02 -12.40 8.61
CA SER A 72 -0.88 -12.16 7.16
C SER A 72 -0.83 -10.68 6.76
N THR A 73 -1.41 -9.78 7.55
CA THR A 73 -1.34 -8.32 7.31
C THR A 73 0.00 -7.73 7.70
N MET A 74 0.78 -8.41 8.56
CA MET A 74 2.12 -8.01 8.98
C MET A 74 3.23 -8.77 8.21
N ARG A 75 3.02 -10.05 7.90
CA ARG A 75 3.82 -10.85 6.94
C ARG A 75 2.87 -11.60 6.02
N THR A 76 2.82 -11.22 4.75
CA THR A 76 1.96 -11.90 3.78
C THR A 76 2.47 -13.28 3.40
N GLY A 77 1.59 -14.26 3.55
CA GLY A 77 1.85 -15.66 3.21
C GLY A 77 2.99 -16.28 4.01
N THR A 78 3.31 -17.52 3.67
CA THR A 78 4.43 -18.24 4.28
C THR A 78 5.78 -17.59 3.95
N LEU A 79 6.01 -17.26 2.67
CA LEU A 79 7.31 -16.75 2.22
C LEU A 79 7.58 -15.32 2.69
N GLY A 80 6.56 -14.47 2.86
CA GLY A 80 6.77 -13.08 3.27
C GLY A 80 7.51 -12.22 2.24
N ASN A 81 7.54 -12.63 0.97
CA ASN A 81 8.32 -12.00 -0.09
C ASN A 81 7.46 -11.39 -1.21
N GLY A 82 6.14 -11.31 -1.02
CA GLY A 82 5.23 -10.68 -1.99
C GLY A 82 5.06 -11.42 -3.31
N ASN A 83 5.41 -12.69 -3.40
CA ASN A 83 5.32 -13.48 -4.65
C ASN A 83 3.91 -13.64 -5.23
N ASN A 84 2.88 -13.25 -4.48
CA ASN A 84 1.48 -13.17 -4.91
C ASN A 84 0.98 -11.72 -5.04
N GLY A 85 1.86 -10.72 -5.01
CA GLY A 85 1.55 -9.29 -5.12
C GLY A 85 1.03 -8.64 -3.83
N GLN A 86 0.78 -9.43 -2.79
CA GLN A 86 0.35 -8.95 -1.49
C GLN A 86 1.55 -8.75 -0.55
N TRP A 87 1.53 -7.69 0.23
CA TRP A 87 2.59 -7.35 1.17
C TRP A 87 2.04 -7.03 2.55
N GLY A 88 2.81 -7.41 3.58
CA GLY A 88 2.50 -7.14 4.97
C GLY A 88 3.34 -5.97 5.46
N TRP A 89 2.76 -5.12 6.31
CA TRP A 89 3.39 -3.87 6.73
C TRP A 89 4.70 -4.08 7.50
N GLY A 90 4.83 -5.20 8.22
CA GLY A 90 6.04 -5.56 8.95
C GLY A 90 7.26 -5.78 8.06
N TYR A 91 7.09 -5.99 6.75
CA TYR A 91 8.20 -6.02 5.79
C TYR A 91 8.88 -4.64 5.65
N PHE A 92 8.08 -3.58 5.53
CA PHE A 92 8.57 -2.21 5.33
C PHE A 92 8.92 -1.49 6.64
N PHE A 93 8.55 -2.05 7.80
CA PHE A 93 8.62 -1.31 9.05
C PHE A 93 10.03 -0.94 9.50
N HIS A 94 11.05 -1.71 9.09
CA HIS A 94 12.46 -1.40 9.35
C HIS A 94 12.89 -0.05 8.77
N GLU A 95 12.27 0.40 7.67
CA GLU A 95 12.63 1.64 6.97
C GLU A 95 12.49 2.89 7.87
N TYR A 96 11.62 2.82 8.88
CA TYR A 96 11.32 3.91 9.82
C TYR A 96 12.26 4.00 11.03
N PHE A 97 13.17 3.04 11.21
CA PHE A 97 14.06 2.97 12.36
C PHE A 97 15.52 3.23 11.98
N ASP A 98 16.25 3.89 12.88
CA ASP A 98 17.69 4.04 12.76
C ASP A 98 18.38 2.70 13.05
N GLU A 99 18.77 2.01 11.98
CA GLU A 99 19.39 0.67 12.03
C GLU A 99 20.74 0.62 12.75
N SER A 100 21.34 1.78 13.06
CA SER A 100 22.53 1.87 13.90
C SER A 100 22.21 1.77 15.39
N LYS A 101 20.94 1.89 15.79
CA LYS A 101 20.47 1.91 17.19
C LYS A 101 19.50 0.80 17.54
N ILE A 102 18.74 0.27 16.57
CA ILE A 102 17.80 -0.85 16.75
C ILE A 102 17.65 -1.59 15.43
N THR A 103 17.41 -2.90 15.48
CA THR A 103 16.99 -3.66 14.29
C THR A 103 15.55 -4.14 14.42
N VAL A 104 14.88 -4.39 13.30
CA VAL A 104 13.48 -4.86 13.26
C VAL A 104 13.42 -6.27 12.71
N GLU A 105 12.83 -7.20 13.45
CA GLU A 105 12.68 -8.61 13.08
C GLU A 105 11.22 -9.00 12.91
N ASN A 106 10.82 -9.26 11.67
CA ASN A 106 9.46 -9.70 11.38
C ASN A 106 9.28 -11.21 11.53
N HIS A 107 8.69 -11.62 12.65
CA HIS A 107 8.35 -13.01 12.94
C HIS A 107 6.89 -13.35 12.69
N ALA A 108 6.08 -12.45 12.13
CA ALA A 108 4.70 -12.75 11.77
C ALA A 108 4.62 -13.97 10.82
N LEU A 109 3.44 -14.58 10.72
CA LEU A 109 3.18 -15.64 9.74
C LEU A 109 1.75 -15.55 9.22
N GLY A 110 1.58 -15.70 7.90
CA GLY A 110 0.27 -15.78 7.29
C GLY A 110 -0.63 -16.81 7.96
N GLY A 111 -1.89 -16.44 8.21
CA GLY A 111 -2.91 -17.33 8.76
C GLY A 111 -2.89 -17.55 10.27
N THR A 112 -1.87 -17.09 11.02
CA THR A 112 -1.81 -17.25 12.48
C THR A 112 -2.81 -16.41 13.24
N SER A 113 -3.38 -17.00 14.30
CA SER A 113 -4.19 -16.35 15.33
C SER A 113 -3.37 -16.13 16.60
N SER A 114 -3.96 -15.50 17.63
CA SER A 114 -3.33 -15.41 18.96
C SER A 114 -2.92 -16.78 19.51
N ARG A 115 -3.78 -17.79 19.31
CA ARG A 115 -3.57 -19.20 19.69
C ARG A 115 -2.47 -19.85 18.89
N THR A 116 -2.61 -19.94 17.56
CA THR A 116 -1.70 -20.77 16.75
C THR A 116 -0.29 -20.20 16.69
N PHE A 117 -0.14 -18.87 16.74
CA PHE A 117 1.19 -18.27 16.89
C PHE A 117 1.81 -18.67 18.25
N TYR A 118 1.02 -18.65 19.33
CA TYR A 118 1.51 -18.95 20.67
C TYR A 118 1.95 -20.41 20.77
N THR A 119 1.12 -21.33 20.27
CA THR A 119 1.37 -22.77 20.32
C THR A 119 2.59 -23.17 19.49
N HIS A 120 2.76 -22.61 18.28
CA HIS A 120 3.71 -23.18 17.31
C HIS A 120 4.98 -22.35 17.09
N LEU A 121 4.94 -21.03 17.34
CA LEU A 121 6.00 -20.12 16.88
C LEU A 121 6.59 -19.28 18.01
N TRP A 122 5.79 -18.96 19.02
CA TRP A 122 6.17 -18.02 20.06
C TRP A 122 7.37 -18.46 20.88
N LYS A 123 7.46 -19.74 21.24
CA LYS A 123 8.59 -20.30 22.01
C LYS A 123 9.93 -20.02 21.34
N ASP A 124 9.99 -20.09 20.01
CA ASP A 124 11.23 -19.83 19.26
C ASP A 124 11.56 -18.34 19.18
N VAL A 125 10.56 -17.47 19.04
CA VAL A 125 10.76 -16.01 19.11
C VAL A 125 11.28 -15.61 20.49
N LEU A 126 10.64 -16.09 21.55
CA LEU A 126 10.98 -15.76 22.94
C LEU A 126 12.42 -16.17 23.34
N LYS A 127 13.01 -17.17 22.69
CA LYS A 127 14.42 -17.54 22.89
C LYS A 127 15.38 -16.40 22.50
N GLY A 128 15.05 -15.65 21.46
CA GLY A 128 15.86 -14.53 20.95
C GLY A 128 15.68 -13.21 21.70
N VAL A 129 14.55 -13.06 22.41
CA VAL A 129 14.22 -11.87 23.20
C VAL A 129 15.15 -11.77 24.42
N LYS A 130 15.77 -10.60 24.57
CA LYS A 130 16.68 -10.20 25.66
C LYS A 130 16.15 -8.94 26.36
N LYS A 131 16.76 -8.62 27.50
CA LYS A 131 16.46 -7.39 28.26
C LYS A 131 16.65 -6.15 27.38
N GLY A 132 15.70 -5.22 27.43
CA GLY A 132 15.70 -3.97 26.67
C GLY A 132 15.13 -4.07 25.24
N ASP A 133 14.84 -5.28 24.75
CA ASP A 133 14.17 -5.46 23.47
C ASP A 133 12.72 -4.99 23.50
N TRP A 134 12.14 -4.82 22.32
CA TRP A 134 10.76 -4.45 22.12
C TRP A 134 10.01 -5.56 21.40
N VAL A 135 8.77 -5.82 21.79
CA VAL A 135 7.93 -6.84 21.15
C VAL A 135 6.56 -6.24 20.84
N ILE A 136 6.28 -6.02 19.56
CA ILE A 136 4.96 -5.60 19.07
C ILE A 136 4.12 -6.83 18.78
N ILE A 137 2.91 -6.88 19.33
CA ILE A 137 1.96 -7.99 19.16
C ILE A 137 0.68 -7.45 18.50
N GLU A 138 0.40 -7.93 17.28
CA GLU A 138 -0.80 -7.59 16.48
C GLU A 138 -1.47 -8.88 15.97
N LEU A 139 -2.41 -9.42 16.73
CA LEU A 139 -3.11 -10.68 16.43
C LEU A 139 -4.63 -10.50 16.62
N GLY A 140 -5.43 -11.24 15.86
CA GLY A 140 -6.90 -11.14 15.89
C GLY A 140 -7.60 -11.37 14.54
N HIS A 141 -6.94 -11.14 13.40
CA HIS A 141 -7.56 -11.34 12.08
C HIS A 141 -8.00 -12.79 11.82
N ASN A 142 -7.33 -13.75 12.46
CA ASN A 142 -7.53 -15.18 12.27
C ASN A 142 -8.08 -15.88 13.52
N ASP A 143 -8.55 -15.13 14.52
CA ASP A 143 -9.00 -15.65 15.82
C ASP A 143 -10.47 -16.13 15.80
N ASN A 144 -11.08 -16.18 14.62
CA ASN A 144 -12.42 -16.72 14.37
C ASN A 144 -12.35 -18.15 13.80
N GLY A 145 -13.49 -18.84 13.79
CA GLY A 145 -13.67 -20.20 13.27
C GLY A 145 -13.84 -21.26 14.37
N PRO A 146 -14.01 -22.53 13.99
CA PRO A 146 -14.16 -23.63 14.95
C PRO A 146 -12.95 -23.76 15.89
N TYR A 147 -13.20 -24.25 17.12
CA TYR A 147 -12.15 -24.52 18.10
C TYR A 147 -11.38 -25.82 17.84
N ASP A 148 -12.04 -26.82 17.24
CA ASP A 148 -11.60 -28.22 17.22
C ASP A 148 -11.63 -28.86 15.83
N SER A 149 -11.97 -28.11 14.78
CA SER A 149 -12.08 -28.64 13.42
C SER A 149 -11.53 -27.66 12.38
N GLY A 150 -11.35 -28.13 11.15
CA GLY A 150 -10.73 -27.40 10.06
C GLY A 150 -9.35 -26.85 10.46
N ARG A 151 -9.26 -25.53 10.62
CA ARG A 151 -8.01 -24.84 10.99
C ARG A 151 -7.79 -24.72 12.49
N ALA A 152 -8.80 -25.03 13.30
CA ALA A 152 -8.78 -25.02 14.77
C ALA A 152 -7.99 -23.85 15.40
N ARG A 153 -8.17 -22.65 14.84
CA ARG A 153 -7.32 -21.48 15.15
C ARG A 153 -7.98 -20.47 16.08
N ALA A 154 -9.27 -20.60 16.34
CA ALA A 154 -10.00 -19.62 17.11
C ALA A 154 -9.53 -19.53 18.57
N SER A 155 -9.66 -18.34 19.13
CA SER A 155 -9.54 -18.09 20.56
C SER A 155 -10.94 -17.83 21.15
N ILE A 156 -11.11 -18.07 22.45
CA ILE A 156 -12.41 -17.84 23.10
C ILE A 156 -12.68 -16.32 23.15
N PRO A 157 -13.86 -15.84 22.72
CA PRO A 157 -14.15 -14.41 22.66
C PRO A 157 -14.05 -13.66 24.00
N GLY A 158 -13.30 -12.55 24.00
CA GLY A 158 -13.23 -11.62 25.13
C GLY A 158 -11.91 -11.64 25.89
N ILE A 159 -11.93 -10.92 27.02
CA ILE A 159 -10.77 -10.72 27.90
C ILE A 159 -10.87 -11.55 29.19
N GLY A 160 -11.56 -12.68 29.17
CA GLY A 160 -11.73 -13.55 30.33
C GLY A 160 -10.44 -14.29 30.71
N LYS A 161 -10.59 -15.35 31.51
CA LYS A 161 -9.57 -16.36 31.77
C LYS A 161 -10.06 -17.77 31.42
N ASP A 162 -11.17 -17.85 30.68
CA ASP A 162 -11.78 -19.11 30.32
C ASP A 162 -10.83 -19.94 29.46
N SER A 163 -10.95 -21.25 29.59
CA SER A 163 -10.22 -22.23 28.82
C SER A 163 -11.13 -23.40 28.41
N LEU A 164 -10.79 -24.05 27.30
CA LEU A 164 -11.48 -25.21 26.79
C LEU A 164 -10.47 -26.23 26.29
N GLU A 165 -10.53 -27.46 26.79
CA GLU A 165 -9.79 -28.58 26.21
C GLU A 165 -10.50 -29.03 24.93
N VAL A 166 -9.75 -29.11 23.82
CA VAL A 166 -10.25 -29.60 22.54
C VAL A 166 -9.38 -30.73 22.03
N THR A 167 -9.98 -31.61 21.24
CA THR A 167 -9.27 -32.58 20.41
C THR A 167 -9.48 -32.18 18.96
N ILE A 168 -8.41 -31.85 18.24
CA ILE A 168 -8.50 -31.45 16.83
C ILE A 168 -8.97 -32.65 16.03
N LYS A 169 -10.14 -32.56 15.39
CA LYS A 169 -10.80 -33.68 14.71
C LYS A 169 -9.94 -34.30 13.62
N GLU A 170 -9.17 -33.45 12.92
CA GLU A 170 -8.34 -33.86 11.79
C GLU A 170 -7.04 -34.55 12.20
N THR A 171 -6.51 -34.26 13.40
CA THR A 171 -5.17 -34.73 13.80
C THR A 171 -5.16 -35.53 15.11
N GLY A 172 -6.24 -35.52 15.88
CA GLY A 172 -6.31 -36.09 17.22
C GLY A 172 -5.49 -35.35 18.29
N VAL A 173 -4.84 -34.24 17.93
CA VAL A 173 -4.02 -33.46 18.86
C VAL A 173 -4.92 -32.83 19.92
N LYS A 174 -4.54 -32.94 21.20
CA LYS A 174 -5.22 -32.29 22.31
C LYS A 174 -4.59 -30.94 22.61
N GLU A 175 -5.41 -29.90 22.74
CA GLU A 175 -4.95 -28.54 23.04
C GLU A 175 -5.90 -27.83 24.01
N THR A 176 -5.33 -26.95 24.84
CA THR A 176 -6.11 -26.01 25.63
C THR A 176 -6.31 -24.70 24.85
N VAL A 177 -7.56 -24.36 24.55
CA VAL A 177 -7.96 -23.07 23.96
C VAL A 177 -8.20 -22.07 25.08
N TYR A 178 -7.54 -20.91 25.05
CA TYR A 178 -7.80 -19.82 25.98
C TYR A 178 -8.61 -18.69 25.33
N THR A 179 -9.13 -17.79 26.17
CA THR A 179 -9.63 -16.49 25.69
C THR A 179 -8.55 -15.68 24.98
N TYR A 180 -8.96 -14.86 24.00
CA TYR A 180 -8.05 -13.93 23.31
C TYR A 180 -7.23 -13.10 24.31
N GLY A 181 -7.90 -12.55 25.34
CA GLY A 181 -7.20 -11.75 26.34
C GLY A 181 -6.20 -12.54 27.18
N GLU A 182 -6.43 -13.83 27.43
CA GLU A 182 -5.44 -14.67 28.12
C GLU A 182 -4.21 -14.96 27.25
N TYR A 183 -4.37 -15.19 25.95
CA TYR A 183 -3.20 -15.27 25.05
C TYR A 183 -2.39 -13.98 25.07
N MET A 184 -3.04 -12.80 24.96
CA MET A 184 -2.35 -11.51 25.04
C MET A 184 -1.58 -11.34 26.36
N ARG A 185 -2.18 -11.72 27.50
CA ARG A 185 -1.49 -11.69 28.81
C ARG A 185 -0.28 -12.59 28.86
N ARG A 186 -0.33 -13.77 28.25
CA ARG A 186 0.80 -14.71 28.21
C ARG A 186 1.98 -14.12 27.45
N TYR A 187 1.75 -13.58 26.26
CA TYR A 187 2.80 -12.85 25.53
C TYR A 187 3.39 -11.73 26.40
N ILE A 188 2.55 -10.87 26.98
CA ILE A 188 3.00 -9.76 27.82
C ILE A 188 3.85 -10.24 29.00
N ARG A 189 3.37 -11.25 29.73
CA ARG A 189 4.05 -11.79 30.92
C ARG A 189 5.42 -12.34 30.57
N GLU A 190 5.50 -13.11 29.48
CA GLU A 190 6.73 -13.76 29.06
C GLU A 190 7.75 -12.76 28.48
N VAL A 191 7.30 -11.74 27.77
CA VAL A 191 8.16 -10.62 27.34
C VAL A 191 8.71 -9.86 28.55
N LYS A 192 7.85 -9.50 29.51
CA LYS A 192 8.28 -8.83 30.75
C LYS A 192 9.26 -9.68 31.56
N ALA A 193 9.05 -11.00 31.61
CA ALA A 193 9.96 -11.93 32.30
C ALA A 193 11.36 -11.97 31.67
N LYS A 194 11.51 -11.63 30.38
CA LYS A 194 12.80 -11.43 29.71
C LYS A 194 13.42 -10.05 29.96
N GLY A 195 12.72 -9.15 30.66
CA GLY A 195 13.12 -7.75 30.81
C GLY A 195 12.94 -6.92 29.53
N ALA A 196 12.12 -7.39 28.60
CA ALA A 196 11.76 -6.69 27.36
C ALA A 196 10.43 -5.93 27.50
N HIS A 197 10.12 -5.11 26.51
CA HIS A 197 8.99 -4.17 26.50
C HIS A 197 7.89 -4.63 25.53
N PRO A 198 6.78 -5.21 26.01
CA PRO A 198 5.67 -5.59 25.14
C PRO A 198 4.81 -4.37 24.79
N ILE A 199 4.31 -4.34 23.56
CA ILE A 199 3.35 -3.36 23.06
C ILE A 199 2.23 -4.11 22.32
N LEU A 200 0.97 -3.78 22.62
CA LEU A 200 -0.15 -4.31 21.85
C LEU A 200 -0.57 -3.34 20.74
N PHE A 201 -0.83 -3.86 19.55
CA PHE A 201 -1.38 -3.10 18.43
C PHE A 201 -2.77 -3.63 18.11
N SER A 202 -3.70 -2.74 17.75
CA SER A 202 -4.93 -3.16 17.07
C SER A 202 -4.63 -3.64 15.65
N LEU A 203 -5.53 -4.44 15.09
CA LEU A 203 -5.47 -4.91 13.71
C LEU A 203 -5.47 -3.77 12.69
N THR A 204 -4.79 -3.95 11.55
CA THR A 204 -4.97 -3.07 10.38
C THR A 204 -6.43 -3.06 9.89
N PRO A 205 -6.94 -1.94 9.35
CA PRO A 205 -8.27 -1.90 8.77
C PRO A 205 -8.32 -2.69 7.45
N ARG A 206 -9.53 -3.08 7.06
CA ARG A 206 -9.83 -3.71 5.77
C ARG A 206 -10.30 -2.66 4.78
N ASN A 207 -10.36 -3.00 3.49
CA ASN A 207 -11.12 -2.21 2.52
C ASN A 207 -12.63 -2.44 2.72
N ALA A 208 -13.15 -2.07 3.89
CA ALA A 208 -14.54 -2.21 4.30
C ALA A 208 -15.06 -0.85 4.74
N TRP A 209 -16.22 -0.48 4.22
CA TRP A 209 -16.89 0.80 4.46
C TRP A 209 -18.21 0.49 5.16
N GLU A 210 -18.65 1.35 6.08
CA GLU A 210 -19.86 1.10 6.90
C GLU A 210 -21.11 0.85 6.03
N ASP A 211 -21.19 1.50 4.86
CA ASP A 211 -22.19 1.23 3.84
C ASP A 211 -21.65 1.57 2.43
N LYS A 212 -22.48 1.34 1.40
CA LYS A 212 -22.10 1.51 -0.02
C LYS A 212 -21.65 2.93 -0.35
N ASP A 213 -22.21 3.95 0.29
CA ASP A 213 -21.97 5.37 0.00
C ASP A 213 -21.12 6.04 1.08
N SER A 214 -20.91 5.37 2.21
CA SER A 214 -20.11 5.83 3.34
C SER A 214 -18.69 6.24 2.96
N THR A 215 -18.22 7.34 3.52
CA THR A 215 -16.81 7.73 3.51
C THR A 215 -16.05 7.20 4.74
N ILE A 216 -16.69 6.35 5.54
CA ILE A 216 -16.16 5.85 6.82
C ILE A 216 -15.77 4.38 6.69
N ILE A 217 -14.51 4.08 7.02
CA ILE A 217 -13.99 2.71 7.07
C ILE A 217 -14.57 1.95 8.27
N THR A 218 -14.89 0.68 8.12
CA THR A 218 -15.34 -0.14 9.24
C THR A 218 -14.19 -0.41 10.22
N ARG A 219 -14.36 0.00 11.48
CA ARG A 219 -13.40 -0.24 12.56
C ARG A 219 -13.59 -1.62 13.19
N VAL A 220 -12.49 -2.25 13.59
CA VAL A 220 -12.51 -3.49 14.40
C VAL A 220 -12.44 -3.16 15.90
N ASN A 221 -13.29 -2.23 16.35
CA ASN A 221 -13.24 -1.63 17.68
C ASN A 221 -14.30 -2.19 18.66
N LYS A 222 -14.98 -3.29 18.29
CA LYS A 222 -15.97 -3.98 19.14
C LYS A 222 -15.50 -5.35 19.63
N THR A 223 -14.47 -5.91 19.00
CA THR A 223 -13.96 -7.27 19.27
C THR A 223 -12.45 -7.25 19.53
N PHE A 224 -11.62 -7.86 18.69
CA PHE A 224 -10.18 -8.05 18.94
C PHE A 224 -9.43 -6.74 19.20
N GLY A 225 -9.72 -5.67 18.46
CA GLY A 225 -9.11 -4.36 18.72
C GLY A 225 -9.50 -3.79 20.09
N LEU A 226 -10.77 -3.93 20.48
CA LEU A 226 -11.24 -3.54 21.82
C LEU A 226 -10.62 -4.39 22.92
N TRP A 227 -10.57 -5.71 22.73
CA TRP A 227 -10.03 -6.64 23.72
C TRP A 227 -8.53 -6.44 23.91
N ALA A 228 -7.77 -6.20 22.84
CA ALA A 228 -6.35 -5.83 22.92
C ALA A 228 -6.16 -4.53 23.72
N LYS A 229 -6.94 -3.48 23.42
CA LYS A 229 -6.94 -2.22 24.17
C LYS A 229 -7.22 -2.41 25.65
N GLN A 230 -8.23 -3.22 25.98
CA GLN A 230 -8.62 -3.50 27.36
C GLN A 230 -7.54 -4.30 28.11
N VAL A 231 -6.91 -5.30 27.47
CA VAL A 231 -5.80 -6.06 28.05
C VAL A 231 -4.60 -5.13 28.28
N ALA A 232 -4.22 -4.33 27.30
CA ALA A 232 -3.11 -3.39 27.43
C ALA A 232 -3.30 -2.44 28.62
N LYS A 233 -4.53 -1.91 28.78
CA LYS A 233 -4.89 -1.07 29.93
C LYS A 233 -4.75 -1.81 31.26
N LYS A 234 -5.22 -3.06 31.35
CA LYS A 234 -5.14 -3.87 32.59
C LYS A 234 -3.71 -4.31 32.93
N GLU A 235 -2.90 -4.58 31.92
CA GLU A 235 -1.51 -5.05 32.09
C GLU A 235 -0.50 -3.89 32.13
N HIS A 236 -0.98 -2.64 32.05
CA HIS A 236 -0.16 -1.42 32.02
C HIS A 236 0.94 -1.47 30.95
N VAL A 237 0.58 -1.84 29.73
CA VAL A 237 1.47 -1.84 28.57
C VAL A 237 0.95 -0.87 27.49
N PRO A 238 1.82 -0.32 26.62
CA PRO A 238 1.36 0.57 25.57
C PRO A 238 0.39 -0.14 24.61
N PHE A 239 -0.58 0.63 24.11
CA PHE A 239 -1.52 0.22 23.07
C PHE A 239 -1.51 1.25 21.95
N ILE A 240 -1.24 0.80 20.73
CA ILE A 240 -1.30 1.64 19.53
C ILE A 240 -2.51 1.20 18.69
N ASP A 241 -3.43 2.14 18.47
CA ASP A 241 -4.67 1.94 17.72
C ASP A 241 -4.41 2.08 16.20
N LEU A 242 -3.58 1.19 15.65
CA LEU A 242 -3.26 1.13 14.22
C LEU A 242 -4.51 1.05 13.32
N ASN A 243 -5.61 0.48 13.82
CA ASN A 243 -6.87 0.40 13.11
C ASN A 243 -7.42 1.80 12.84
N GLU A 244 -7.50 2.63 13.87
CA GLU A 244 -7.99 3.99 13.76
C GLU A 244 -7.04 4.89 12.97
N ILE A 245 -5.72 4.81 13.22
CA ILE A 245 -4.72 5.65 12.54
C ILE A 245 -4.78 5.42 11.03
N THR A 246 -4.71 4.15 10.59
CA THR A 246 -4.80 3.85 9.16
C THR A 246 -6.20 4.14 8.60
N ALA A 247 -7.27 3.84 9.34
CA ALA A 247 -8.62 4.09 8.84
C ALA A 247 -8.83 5.57 8.52
N ARG A 248 -8.35 6.50 9.36
CA ARG A 248 -8.40 7.94 9.09
C ARG A 248 -7.68 8.36 7.81
N LYS A 249 -6.53 7.75 7.52
CA LYS A 249 -5.82 7.97 6.24
C LYS A 249 -6.66 7.48 5.06
N PHE A 250 -7.21 6.28 5.16
CA PHE A 250 -8.07 5.70 4.12
C PHE A 250 -9.33 6.53 3.85
N GLU A 251 -9.95 7.10 4.89
CA GLU A 251 -11.08 8.03 4.74
C GLU A 251 -10.70 9.31 3.99
N THR A 252 -9.49 9.83 4.24
CA THR A 252 -8.96 11.00 3.54
C THR A 252 -8.66 10.70 2.07
N PHE A 253 -8.17 9.49 1.79
CA PHE A 253 -7.87 9.01 0.43
C PHE A 253 -9.12 8.69 -0.38
N GLY A 254 -10.20 8.24 0.27
CA GLY A 254 -11.42 7.80 -0.39
C GLY A 254 -11.31 6.43 -1.08
N LYS A 255 -12.45 5.94 -1.57
CA LYS A 255 -12.64 4.56 -2.05
C LYS A 255 -11.72 4.17 -3.20
N GLU A 256 -11.60 5.04 -4.20
CA GLU A 256 -10.84 4.74 -5.42
C GLU A 256 -9.35 4.54 -5.14
N LYS A 257 -8.78 5.36 -4.26
CA LYS A 257 -7.38 5.23 -3.85
C LYS A 257 -7.16 4.02 -2.96
N VAL A 258 -8.04 3.81 -1.99
CA VAL A 258 -7.96 2.66 -1.09
C VAL A 258 -8.09 1.34 -1.85
N LYS A 259 -8.81 1.30 -2.99
CA LYS A 259 -8.94 0.10 -3.82
C LYS A 259 -7.59 -0.51 -4.19
N TYR A 260 -6.60 0.29 -4.58
CA TYR A 260 -5.28 -0.21 -4.96
C TYR A 260 -4.30 -0.36 -3.79
N MET A 261 -4.68 0.07 -2.58
CA MET A 261 -3.94 -0.25 -1.36
C MET A 261 -4.07 -1.73 -0.99
N PHE A 262 -5.03 -2.44 -1.60
CA PHE A 262 -5.25 -3.87 -1.42
C PHE A 262 -5.04 -4.62 -2.73
N TYR A 263 -4.73 -5.91 -2.64
CA TYR A 263 -4.50 -6.76 -3.81
C TYR A 263 -5.20 -8.11 -3.67
N LEU A 264 -5.94 -8.52 -4.71
CA LEU A 264 -6.78 -9.72 -4.81
C LEU A 264 -7.98 -9.81 -3.86
N ASP A 265 -7.91 -9.23 -2.66
CA ASP A 265 -8.98 -9.24 -1.68
C ASP A 265 -9.05 -7.92 -0.88
N ARG A 266 -9.88 -7.88 0.18
CA ARG A 266 -10.15 -6.68 0.99
C ARG A 266 -9.38 -6.65 2.32
N ILE A 267 -8.49 -7.60 2.54
CA ILE A 267 -7.75 -7.82 3.81
C ILE A 267 -6.26 -7.60 3.59
N HIS A 268 -5.70 -8.18 2.54
CA HIS A 268 -4.27 -8.17 2.26
C HIS A 268 -3.91 -6.98 1.38
N THR A 269 -2.95 -6.20 1.87
CA THR A 269 -2.50 -4.98 1.21
C THR A 269 -1.61 -5.28 0.01
N SER A 270 -1.64 -4.41 -0.99
CA SER A 270 -0.54 -4.27 -1.96
C SER A 270 0.69 -3.65 -1.28
N VAL A 271 1.78 -3.43 -2.03
CA VAL A 271 2.92 -2.65 -1.52
C VAL A 271 2.50 -1.26 -1.02
N PHE A 272 1.56 -0.61 -1.71
CA PHE A 272 1.09 0.72 -1.33
C PHE A 272 0.40 0.73 0.03
N GLY A 273 -0.57 -0.17 0.25
CA GLY A 273 -1.27 -0.25 1.53
C GLY A 273 -0.38 -0.74 2.67
N ALA A 274 0.56 -1.64 2.40
CA ALA A 274 1.51 -2.13 3.39
C ALA A 274 2.44 -1.00 3.88
N ARG A 275 2.88 -0.13 2.97
CA ARG A 275 3.67 1.07 3.31
C ARG A 275 2.87 2.06 4.14
N VAL A 276 1.61 2.32 3.78
CA VAL A 276 0.70 3.19 4.58
C VAL A 276 0.51 2.61 5.99
N ASN A 277 0.29 1.30 6.13
CA ASN A 277 0.17 0.67 7.44
C ASN A 277 1.47 0.76 8.26
N ALA A 278 2.64 0.59 7.63
CA ALA A 278 3.93 0.74 8.30
C ALA A 278 4.17 2.18 8.77
N GLU A 279 3.79 3.17 7.94
CA GLU A 279 3.83 4.58 8.29
C GLU A 279 2.90 4.88 9.49
N SER A 280 1.65 4.44 9.44
CA SER A 280 0.69 4.58 10.55
C SER A 280 1.19 3.95 11.85
N ALA A 281 1.88 2.80 11.76
CA ALA A 281 2.49 2.16 12.92
C ALA A 281 3.63 3.02 13.51
N ALA A 282 4.47 3.63 12.67
CA ALA A 282 5.55 4.51 13.10
C ALA A 282 5.02 5.84 13.68
N GLU A 283 3.98 6.42 13.09
CA GLU A 283 3.25 7.57 13.62
C GLU A 283 2.64 7.27 14.99
N GLY A 284 1.96 6.13 15.14
CA GLY A 284 1.42 5.69 16.41
C GLY A 284 2.48 5.56 17.50
N ILE A 285 3.68 5.07 17.17
CA ILE A 285 4.83 5.04 18.11
C ILE A 285 5.29 6.46 18.45
N ARG A 286 5.42 7.33 17.44
CA ARG A 286 5.91 8.70 17.60
C ARG A 286 4.98 9.57 18.45
N GLU A 287 3.68 9.40 18.29
CA GLU A 287 2.66 10.18 18.99
C GLU A 287 2.33 9.64 20.39
N TYR A 288 2.65 8.37 20.67
CA TYR A 288 2.41 7.79 21.99
C TYR A 288 3.31 8.46 23.04
N LYS A 289 2.69 9.26 23.91
CA LYS A 289 3.40 10.02 24.94
C LYS A 289 4.27 9.10 25.82
N LYS A 290 5.55 9.45 25.93
CA LYS A 290 6.56 8.75 26.74
C LYS A 290 6.86 7.30 26.29
N LEU A 291 6.51 6.90 25.07
CA LEU A 291 6.97 5.62 24.54
C LEU A 291 8.43 5.72 24.14
N GLU A 292 9.31 5.07 24.90
CA GLU A 292 10.76 5.16 24.67
C GLU A 292 11.19 4.65 23.29
N LEU A 293 10.46 3.70 22.70
CA LEU A 293 10.71 3.18 21.34
C LEU A 293 10.78 4.29 20.28
N ALA A 294 10.07 5.41 20.48
CA ALA A 294 10.09 6.54 19.55
C ALA A 294 11.48 7.15 19.35
N ARG A 295 12.41 7.01 20.31
CA ARG A 295 13.79 7.52 20.20
C ARG A 295 14.61 6.85 19.10
N TYR A 296 14.16 5.67 18.65
CA TYR A 296 14.83 4.89 17.61
C TYR A 296 14.26 5.16 16.21
N LEU A 297 13.15 5.90 16.10
CA LEU A 297 12.59 6.27 14.81
C LEU A 297 13.50 7.27 14.10
N LYS A 298 13.59 7.15 12.78
CA LYS A 298 14.17 8.21 11.93
C LYS A 298 13.32 9.48 12.05
N PRO A 299 13.94 10.67 11.90
CA PRO A 299 13.19 11.91 11.76
C PRO A 299 12.28 11.84 10.54
N VAL A 300 11.15 12.54 10.60
CA VAL A 300 10.27 12.70 9.43
C VAL A 300 10.96 13.69 8.48
N GLU A 301 11.46 13.21 7.35
CA GLU A 301 12.02 14.07 6.32
C GLU A 301 10.90 14.84 5.62
N LYS A 302 11.06 16.16 5.51
CA LYS A 302 10.15 17.01 4.74
C LYS A 302 10.86 17.44 3.47
N ASP A 303 10.27 17.17 2.31
CA ASP A 303 10.77 17.71 1.05
C ASP A 303 10.52 19.23 1.03
N THR A 304 11.61 20.01 1.05
CA THR A 304 11.57 21.47 0.97
C THR A 304 11.91 22.00 -0.41
N VAL A 305 12.22 21.10 -1.37
CA VAL A 305 12.66 21.45 -2.72
C VAL A 305 11.46 21.46 -3.66
N THR A 306 10.65 20.41 -3.67
CA THR A 306 9.49 20.33 -4.56
C THR A 306 8.39 21.29 -4.12
N GLY A 307 7.89 22.13 -5.02
CA GLY A 307 6.94 23.20 -4.75
C GLY A 307 7.56 24.47 -4.14
N SER A 308 8.89 24.55 -4.03
CA SER A 308 9.60 25.71 -3.47
C SER A 308 9.45 26.98 -4.30
N THR A 309 9.05 26.85 -5.58
CA THR A 309 8.83 27.98 -6.49
C THR A 309 7.53 28.74 -6.20
N ARG A 310 6.64 28.19 -5.36
CA ARG A 310 5.31 28.73 -5.08
C ARG A 310 5.36 30.16 -4.55
N LYS A 311 4.68 31.07 -5.26
CA LYS A 311 4.43 32.44 -4.81
C LYS A 311 3.10 32.52 -4.05
N LYS A 312 3.05 33.37 -3.01
CA LYS A 312 1.84 33.57 -2.21
C LYS A 312 0.68 34.02 -3.09
N GLY A 313 -0.44 33.28 -3.05
CA GLY A 313 -1.64 33.59 -3.83
C GLY A 313 -1.60 33.15 -5.29
N CYS A 314 -0.52 32.51 -5.75
CA CYS A 314 -0.39 31.98 -7.10
C CYS A 314 -0.42 30.44 -7.08
N PRO A 315 -1.11 29.80 -8.05
CA PRO A 315 -0.96 28.37 -8.27
C PRO A 315 0.45 28.03 -8.80
N VAL A 316 0.79 26.76 -8.73
CA VAL A 316 1.98 26.18 -9.37
C VAL A 316 1.53 25.27 -10.52
N LEU A 317 2.17 25.41 -11.67
CA LEU A 317 2.14 24.47 -12.77
C LEU A 317 3.30 23.49 -12.62
N PHE A 318 3.00 22.25 -12.24
CA PHE A 318 3.96 21.16 -12.22
C PHE A 318 3.97 20.45 -13.57
N THR A 319 5.16 20.11 -14.09
CA THR A 319 5.28 19.22 -15.26
C THR A 319 5.95 17.92 -14.86
N VAL A 320 5.34 16.78 -15.17
CA VAL A 320 5.88 15.44 -14.92
C VAL A 320 5.97 14.66 -16.21
N GLY A 321 7.02 13.86 -16.33
CA GLY A 321 7.26 13.07 -17.52
C GLY A 321 8.71 12.61 -17.67
N ASP A 322 9.07 12.31 -18.91
CA ASP A 322 10.35 11.70 -19.28
C ASP A 322 11.38 12.70 -19.87
N SER A 323 12.29 12.20 -20.72
CA SER A 323 13.36 13.00 -21.33
C SER A 323 12.88 14.02 -22.35
N THR A 324 11.67 13.89 -22.91
CA THR A 324 11.11 14.91 -23.82
C THR A 324 10.39 16.02 -23.05
N VAL A 325 10.19 15.86 -21.74
CA VAL A 325 9.73 16.91 -20.82
C VAL A 325 10.89 17.59 -20.10
N ARG A 326 11.90 16.83 -19.66
CA ARG A 326 13.14 17.38 -19.06
C ARG A 326 14.37 16.56 -19.42
N ASN A 327 15.43 17.22 -19.88
CA ASN A 327 16.70 16.59 -20.19
C ASN A 327 17.87 17.31 -19.51
N GLN A 328 19.04 17.40 -20.16
CA GLN A 328 20.19 18.12 -19.63
C GLN A 328 19.94 19.63 -19.60
N ASP A 329 19.27 20.17 -20.64
CA ASP A 329 18.76 21.55 -20.71
C ASP A 329 19.82 22.62 -20.36
N LYS A 330 21.06 22.42 -20.82
CA LYS A 330 22.24 23.25 -20.47
C LYS A 330 23.00 23.82 -21.66
N ASP A 331 22.86 23.20 -22.83
CA ASP A 331 23.54 23.56 -24.07
C ASP A 331 22.47 23.81 -25.12
N GLU A 332 22.48 24.97 -25.78
CA GLU A 332 21.53 25.33 -26.84
C GLU A 332 21.50 24.29 -27.99
N ASN A 333 22.62 23.60 -28.23
CA ASN A 333 22.76 22.53 -29.23
C ASN A 333 22.50 21.13 -28.64
N GLY A 334 22.18 21.06 -27.35
CA GLY A 334 21.89 19.85 -26.61
C GLY A 334 20.47 19.34 -26.78
N GLN A 335 20.15 18.31 -25.99
CA GLN A 335 18.79 17.78 -25.88
C GLN A 335 17.99 18.63 -24.91
N TRP A 336 16.81 19.07 -25.33
CA TRP A 336 15.88 19.88 -24.54
C TRP A 336 14.53 19.21 -24.39
N GLY A 337 13.98 19.27 -23.19
CA GLY A 337 12.59 18.94 -22.93
C GLY A 337 11.67 20.16 -22.99
N TRP A 338 10.42 19.99 -23.46
CA TRP A 338 9.47 21.11 -23.57
C TRP A 338 9.12 21.73 -22.21
N GLY A 339 9.16 20.94 -21.12
CA GLY A 339 8.88 21.43 -19.77
C GLY A 339 9.93 22.42 -19.26
N SER A 340 11.12 22.46 -19.89
CA SER A 340 12.19 23.39 -19.52
C SER A 340 12.04 24.77 -20.17
N VAL A 341 11.19 24.89 -21.19
CA VAL A 341 10.90 26.16 -21.88
C VAL A 341 9.45 26.61 -21.72
N ILE A 342 8.57 25.75 -21.20
CA ILE A 342 7.13 26.03 -21.09
C ILE A 342 6.83 27.29 -20.27
N ALA A 343 7.66 27.64 -19.28
CA ALA A 343 7.50 28.82 -18.45
C ALA A 343 7.52 30.14 -19.25
N GLU A 344 8.14 30.15 -20.44
CA GLU A 344 8.18 31.32 -21.32
C GLU A 344 6.79 31.72 -21.84
N LEU A 345 5.85 30.77 -21.88
CA LEU A 345 4.50 30.97 -22.39
C LEU A 345 3.50 31.49 -21.35
N PHE A 346 3.90 31.56 -20.07
CA PHE A 346 3.02 31.90 -18.95
C PHE A 346 3.38 33.23 -18.29
N ASP A 347 2.37 33.99 -17.83
CA ASP A 347 2.58 35.18 -16.99
C ASP A 347 3.05 34.76 -15.59
N LEU A 348 4.37 34.79 -15.40
CA LEU A 348 5.03 34.38 -14.16
C LEU A 348 4.74 35.30 -12.96
N ASN A 349 4.02 36.42 -13.15
CA ASN A 349 3.50 37.20 -12.03
C ASN A 349 2.24 36.57 -11.41
N ARG A 350 1.55 35.69 -12.16
CA ARG A 350 0.27 35.09 -11.77
C ARG A 350 0.37 33.60 -11.48
N ILE A 351 1.40 32.92 -11.98
CA ILE A 351 1.64 31.49 -11.81
C ILE A 351 3.14 31.18 -11.63
N SER A 352 3.47 30.11 -10.92
CA SER A 352 4.84 29.56 -10.87
C SER A 352 4.92 28.28 -11.67
N VAL A 353 6.07 27.97 -12.28
CA VAL A 353 6.25 26.76 -13.10
C VAL A 353 7.40 25.93 -12.55
N GLU A 354 7.15 24.63 -12.34
CA GLU A 354 8.14 23.71 -11.80
C GLU A 354 8.23 22.43 -12.63
N ASN A 355 9.40 22.21 -13.25
CA ASN A 355 9.64 21.02 -14.07
C ASN A 355 10.17 19.85 -13.22
N CYS A 356 9.26 18.96 -12.82
CA CYS A 356 9.53 17.77 -12.03
C CYS A 356 9.79 16.51 -12.87
N ALA A 357 9.85 16.62 -14.20
CA ALA A 357 10.12 15.48 -15.07
C ALA A 357 11.55 14.94 -14.90
N LYS A 358 11.76 13.69 -15.29
CA LYS A 358 13.07 13.04 -15.20
C LYS A 358 13.34 12.17 -16.42
N ALA A 359 14.45 12.48 -17.10
CA ALA A 359 14.94 11.69 -18.22
C ALA A 359 14.99 10.17 -17.95
N GLY A 360 14.50 9.41 -18.92
CA GLY A 360 14.53 7.95 -18.94
C GLY A 360 13.54 7.25 -18.02
N ARG A 361 12.50 7.94 -17.51
CA ARG A 361 11.45 7.30 -16.69
C ARG A 361 10.23 6.97 -17.56
N SER A 362 9.59 5.85 -17.25
CA SER A 362 8.19 5.52 -17.58
C SER A 362 7.27 6.02 -16.48
N ALA A 363 5.94 5.95 -16.68
CA ALA A 363 4.97 6.24 -15.64
C ALA A 363 5.19 5.32 -14.43
N ARG A 364 5.43 4.03 -14.65
CA ARG A 364 5.74 3.08 -13.57
C ARG A 364 7.00 3.48 -12.78
N THR A 365 8.13 3.63 -13.46
CA THR A 365 9.41 3.88 -12.77
C THR A 365 9.45 5.26 -12.12
N TYR A 366 8.70 6.25 -12.62
CA TYR A 366 8.52 7.53 -11.96
C TYR A 366 7.79 7.40 -10.62
N LEU A 367 6.80 6.51 -10.52
CA LEU A 367 6.11 6.18 -9.27
C LEU A 367 7.04 5.38 -8.32
N GLU A 368 7.65 4.31 -8.80
CA GLU A 368 8.49 3.40 -7.98
C GLU A 368 9.70 4.10 -7.35
N GLU A 369 10.27 5.09 -8.04
CA GLU A 369 11.38 5.90 -7.52
C GLU A 369 10.92 7.00 -6.52
N GLY A 370 9.65 7.05 -6.14
CA GLY A 370 9.10 8.06 -5.22
C GLY A 370 9.07 9.48 -5.79
N ARG A 371 9.24 9.66 -7.11
CA ARG A 371 9.21 11.01 -7.74
C ARG A 371 7.81 11.58 -7.74
N TRP A 372 6.82 10.72 -8.00
CA TRP A 372 5.42 11.11 -7.93
C TRP A 372 5.04 11.56 -6.52
N ASP A 373 5.49 10.85 -5.49
CA ASP A 373 5.15 11.18 -4.10
C ASP A 373 5.62 12.59 -3.70
N LYS A 374 6.76 13.05 -4.22
CA LYS A 374 7.24 14.43 -4.02
C LYS A 374 6.31 15.47 -4.60
N VAL A 375 5.86 15.25 -5.84
CA VAL A 375 4.89 16.15 -6.50
C VAL A 375 3.58 16.11 -5.73
N TYR A 376 3.01 14.93 -5.50
CA TYR A 376 1.76 14.73 -4.77
C TYR A 376 1.75 15.42 -3.39
N ASN A 377 2.84 15.34 -2.64
CA ASN A 377 2.97 15.97 -1.33
C ASN A 377 3.13 17.50 -1.39
N ALA A 378 3.58 18.05 -2.51
CA ALA A 378 3.72 19.50 -2.72
C ALA A 378 2.46 20.18 -3.28
N LEU A 379 1.51 19.40 -3.82
CA LEU A 379 0.27 19.91 -4.41
C LEU A 379 -0.60 20.63 -3.37
N GLN A 380 -1.19 21.73 -3.82
CA GLN A 380 -2.22 22.50 -3.12
C GLN A 380 -3.45 22.65 -4.03
N PRO A 381 -4.65 22.89 -3.46
CA PRO A 381 -5.84 23.16 -4.24
C PRO A 381 -5.64 24.31 -5.24
N GLY A 382 -6.06 24.12 -6.47
CA GLY A 382 -5.91 25.09 -7.57
C GLY A 382 -4.58 25.02 -8.33
N ASP A 383 -3.64 24.16 -7.93
CA ASP A 383 -2.45 23.86 -8.76
C ASP A 383 -2.81 23.11 -10.04
N PHE A 384 -1.89 23.10 -11.00
CA PHE A 384 -2.02 22.39 -12.26
C PHE A 384 -0.91 21.36 -12.43
N VAL A 385 -1.20 20.23 -13.05
CA VAL A 385 -0.19 19.20 -13.36
C VAL A 385 -0.30 18.76 -14.81
N LEU A 386 0.73 19.06 -15.60
CA LEU A 386 0.90 18.49 -16.95
C LEU A 386 1.60 17.13 -16.83
N ILE A 387 0.93 16.07 -17.29
CA ILE A 387 1.39 14.68 -17.17
C ILE A 387 1.67 14.12 -18.58
N GLN A 388 2.91 13.75 -18.86
CA GLN A 388 3.28 13.15 -20.16
C GLN A 388 4.24 11.97 -20.01
N PHE A 389 3.80 10.78 -20.41
CA PHE A 389 4.63 9.56 -20.50
C PHE A 389 4.31 8.78 -21.80
N GLY A 390 5.14 7.79 -22.12
CA GLY A 390 4.95 6.90 -23.26
C GLY A 390 6.25 6.50 -23.99
N HIS A 391 7.32 7.29 -23.90
CA HIS A 391 8.56 6.96 -24.64
C HIS A 391 9.37 5.82 -24.02
N ASN A 392 9.26 5.60 -22.71
CA ASN A 392 10.04 4.61 -21.96
C ASN A 392 9.19 3.45 -21.43
N ASP A 393 7.90 3.46 -21.73
CA ASP A 393 6.86 2.63 -21.12
C ASP A 393 6.65 1.31 -21.88
N ALA A 394 7.39 1.13 -22.99
CA ALA A 394 7.50 -0.12 -23.75
C ALA A 394 8.80 -0.87 -23.45
N GLY A 395 8.83 -2.17 -23.78
CA GLY A 395 10.01 -3.02 -23.69
C GLY A 395 9.92 -4.06 -22.58
N ALA A 396 11.07 -4.41 -22.00
CA ALA A 396 11.13 -5.41 -20.94
C ALA A 396 10.56 -4.89 -19.62
N ILE A 397 9.66 -5.68 -19.01
CA ILE A 397 8.98 -5.34 -17.76
C ILE A 397 9.88 -5.59 -16.54
N ASN A 398 10.57 -6.74 -16.50
CA ASN A 398 11.26 -7.23 -15.30
C ASN A 398 12.75 -7.54 -15.49
N THR A 399 13.30 -7.30 -16.68
CA THR A 399 14.72 -7.51 -17.00
C THR A 399 15.37 -6.24 -17.55
N GLY A 400 16.70 -6.19 -17.50
CA GLY A 400 17.48 -5.05 -17.99
C GLY A 400 17.09 -3.73 -17.32
N LYS A 401 16.71 -2.71 -18.12
CA LYS A 401 16.26 -1.41 -17.58
C LYS A 401 14.91 -1.49 -16.86
N ALA A 402 14.11 -2.54 -17.11
CA ALA A 402 12.83 -2.80 -16.46
C ALA A 402 11.98 -1.54 -16.30
N ARG A 403 11.61 -0.90 -17.41
CA ARG A 403 10.80 0.33 -17.40
C ARG A 403 9.37 0.10 -17.84
N ALA A 404 9.14 -0.94 -18.63
CA ALA A 404 7.86 -1.17 -19.27
C ALA A 404 6.78 -1.59 -18.28
N GLU A 405 5.55 -1.28 -18.62
CA GLU A 405 4.35 -1.73 -17.95
C GLU A 405 3.51 -2.64 -18.85
N LEU A 406 2.37 -3.13 -18.36
CA LEU A 406 1.45 -3.89 -19.20
C LEU A 406 0.83 -2.96 -20.26
N PRO A 407 0.63 -3.43 -21.50
CA PRO A 407 -0.03 -2.64 -22.53
C PRO A 407 -1.52 -2.45 -22.20
N GLY A 408 -2.10 -1.34 -22.65
CA GLY A 408 -3.53 -1.07 -22.53
C GLY A 408 -3.89 0.05 -21.58
N ALA A 409 -5.18 0.36 -21.56
CA ALA A 409 -5.79 1.32 -20.65
C ALA A 409 -6.66 0.67 -19.56
N GLY A 410 -6.74 -0.65 -19.47
CA GLY A 410 -7.61 -1.34 -18.51
C GLY A 410 -7.05 -1.36 -17.08
N GLU A 411 -7.65 -2.18 -16.21
CA GLU A 411 -7.28 -2.33 -14.79
C GLU A 411 -6.40 -3.57 -14.53
N GLU A 412 -5.90 -4.21 -15.59
CA GLU A 412 -5.12 -5.44 -15.51
C GLU A 412 -3.82 -5.22 -14.74
N SER A 413 -3.41 -6.26 -14.02
CA SER A 413 -2.17 -6.29 -13.27
C SER A 413 -1.57 -7.69 -13.27
N LYS A 414 -0.26 -7.78 -13.10
CA LYS A 414 0.45 -9.05 -12.97
C LYS A 414 1.66 -8.89 -12.05
N VAL A 415 1.93 -9.94 -11.27
CA VAL A 415 3.10 -10.01 -10.40
C VAL A 415 4.32 -10.43 -11.22
N PHE A 416 5.42 -9.71 -11.07
CA PHE A 416 6.71 -10.02 -11.68
C PHE A 416 7.80 -10.13 -10.61
N LEU A 417 8.66 -11.14 -10.74
CA LEU A 417 9.95 -11.13 -10.05
C LEU A 417 10.90 -10.21 -10.83
N MET A 418 11.30 -9.12 -10.19
CA MET A 418 12.20 -8.12 -10.75
C MET A 418 13.63 -8.64 -10.72
N GLU A 419 14.26 -8.73 -11.88
CA GLU A 419 15.60 -9.32 -12.00
C GLU A 419 16.65 -8.53 -11.22
N ALA A 420 16.58 -7.19 -11.26
CA ALA A 420 17.57 -6.32 -10.65
C ALA A 420 17.53 -6.34 -9.11
N THR A 421 16.33 -6.27 -8.54
CA THR A 421 16.12 -6.15 -7.09
C THR A 421 15.87 -7.50 -6.41
N LYS A 422 15.53 -8.54 -7.18
CA LYS A 422 15.04 -9.83 -6.67
C LYS A 422 13.79 -9.71 -5.79
N THR A 423 13.00 -8.65 -5.99
CA THR A 423 11.71 -8.40 -5.32
C THR A 423 10.54 -8.69 -6.24
N TYR A 424 9.35 -8.90 -5.68
CA TYR A 424 8.13 -9.11 -6.43
C TYR A 424 7.28 -7.84 -6.48
N ASP A 425 7.00 -7.36 -7.69
CA ASP A 425 6.25 -6.14 -7.92
C ASP A 425 4.97 -6.45 -8.71
N VAL A 426 3.87 -5.78 -8.33
CA VAL A 426 2.64 -5.79 -9.12
C VAL A 426 2.77 -4.71 -10.18
N VAL A 427 2.83 -5.14 -11.44
CA VAL A 427 2.89 -4.24 -12.60
C VAL A 427 1.49 -4.13 -13.18
N TYR A 428 1.02 -2.89 -13.34
CA TYR A 428 -0.29 -2.57 -13.89
C TYR A 428 -0.20 -2.16 -15.37
N THR A 429 -1.32 -1.86 -16.02
CA THR A 429 -1.32 -1.27 -17.35
C THR A 429 -0.85 0.18 -17.35
N PHE A 430 -0.38 0.67 -18.50
CA PHE A 430 -0.03 2.08 -18.71
C PHE A 430 -1.17 3.03 -18.31
N GLY A 431 -2.40 2.77 -18.77
CA GLY A 431 -3.53 3.62 -18.41
C GLY A 431 -3.86 3.59 -16.92
N TRP A 432 -3.60 2.49 -16.21
CA TRP A 432 -3.77 2.42 -14.76
C TRP A 432 -2.84 3.40 -14.04
N TYR A 433 -1.55 3.45 -14.41
CA TYR A 433 -0.59 4.39 -13.80
C TYR A 433 -1.00 5.85 -14.05
N LEU A 434 -1.43 6.18 -15.27
CA LEU A 434 -1.94 7.52 -15.57
C LEU A 434 -3.18 7.87 -14.73
N ARG A 435 -4.16 6.96 -14.63
CA ARG A 435 -5.34 7.19 -13.77
C ARG A 435 -4.99 7.35 -12.31
N LYS A 436 -3.98 6.64 -11.81
CA LYS A 436 -3.46 6.84 -10.46
C LYS A 436 -2.98 8.28 -10.27
N PHE A 437 -2.12 8.78 -11.16
CA PHE A 437 -1.61 10.15 -11.08
C PHE A 437 -2.74 11.18 -11.17
N ILE A 438 -3.66 11.01 -12.12
CA ILE A 438 -4.81 11.90 -12.29
C ILE A 438 -5.66 11.97 -11.02
N ARG A 439 -6.01 10.82 -10.44
CA ARG A 439 -6.83 10.75 -9.22
C ARG A 439 -6.12 11.37 -8.02
N ASP A 440 -4.82 11.15 -7.88
CA ASP A 440 -3.99 11.76 -6.83
C ASP A 440 -3.97 13.30 -6.95
N VAL A 441 -3.95 13.85 -8.17
CA VAL A 441 -4.04 15.30 -8.41
C VAL A 441 -5.43 15.83 -8.04
N GLN A 442 -6.49 15.16 -8.48
CA GLN A 442 -7.88 15.52 -8.17
C GLN A 442 -8.16 15.48 -6.66
N GLU A 443 -7.65 14.46 -5.95
CA GLU A 443 -7.76 14.34 -4.49
C GLU A 443 -7.17 15.56 -3.76
N LYS A 444 -6.07 16.12 -4.27
CA LYS A 444 -5.44 17.32 -3.71
C LYS A 444 -6.14 18.62 -4.09
N GLY A 445 -7.23 18.55 -4.86
CA GLY A 445 -7.94 19.72 -5.40
C GLY A 445 -7.16 20.44 -6.50
N ALA A 446 -6.13 19.80 -7.06
CA ALA A 446 -5.37 20.30 -8.20
C ALA A 446 -6.00 19.80 -9.51
N ILE A 447 -5.59 20.37 -10.64
CA ILE A 447 -6.18 20.15 -11.95
C ILE A 447 -5.20 19.35 -12.82
N PRO A 448 -5.50 18.08 -13.17
CA PRO A 448 -4.66 17.27 -14.04
C PRO A 448 -4.95 17.58 -15.52
N ILE A 449 -3.88 17.74 -16.30
CA ILE A 449 -3.90 17.85 -17.76
C ILE A 449 -2.95 16.79 -18.32
N VAL A 450 -3.49 15.84 -19.06
CA VAL A 450 -2.75 14.69 -19.57
C VAL A 450 -2.42 14.92 -21.05
N LEU A 451 -1.16 14.69 -21.41
CA LEU A 451 -0.64 14.93 -22.75
C LEU A 451 -0.24 13.60 -23.39
N SER A 452 -0.65 13.34 -24.63
CA SER A 452 -0.03 12.26 -25.41
C SER A 452 1.46 12.60 -25.62
N HIS A 453 2.37 11.62 -25.48
CA HIS A 453 3.81 11.90 -25.66
C HIS A 453 4.13 12.47 -27.05
N THR A 454 5.16 13.32 -27.10
CA THR A 454 5.65 13.97 -28.31
C THR A 454 5.94 12.98 -29.45
N PRO A 455 5.79 13.39 -30.72
CA PRO A 455 6.12 12.50 -31.84
C PRO A 455 7.62 12.26 -31.94
N ARG A 456 7.99 11.11 -32.50
CA ARG A 456 9.37 10.80 -32.87
C ARG A 456 9.64 11.26 -34.30
N ASN A 457 10.89 11.55 -34.64
CA ASN A 457 11.34 11.78 -36.00
C ASN A 457 11.43 10.46 -36.79
N MET A 458 10.29 9.79 -36.93
CA MET A 458 10.16 8.51 -37.63
C MET A 458 9.06 8.68 -38.67
N TRP A 459 9.40 8.35 -39.91
CA TRP A 459 8.56 8.59 -41.07
C TRP A 459 8.37 7.29 -41.83
N ASP A 460 7.15 7.04 -42.30
CA ASP A 460 6.82 5.94 -43.18
C ASP A 460 6.01 6.50 -44.35
N ASN A 461 6.40 6.18 -45.59
CA ASN A 461 5.75 6.71 -46.81
C ASN A 461 5.52 8.24 -46.81
N ASN A 462 6.52 9.01 -46.33
CA ASN A 462 6.46 10.47 -46.15
C ASN A 462 5.44 10.99 -45.11
N GLU A 463 4.90 10.11 -44.27
CA GLU A 463 4.06 10.45 -43.14
C GLU A 463 4.80 10.24 -41.83
N ILE A 464 4.79 11.23 -40.94
CA ILE A 464 5.33 11.10 -39.59
C ILE A 464 4.47 10.12 -38.79
N GLN A 465 5.11 9.18 -38.11
CA GLN A 465 4.41 8.17 -37.32
C GLN A 465 3.56 8.80 -36.21
N ARG A 466 2.32 8.33 -36.10
CA ARG A 466 1.35 8.76 -35.10
C ARG A 466 1.14 7.67 -34.06
N ASN A 467 0.97 8.06 -32.80
CA ASN A 467 0.67 7.10 -31.74
C ASN A 467 -0.84 6.99 -31.44
N THR A 468 -1.65 6.79 -32.47
CA THR A 468 -3.12 6.76 -32.38
C THR A 468 -3.70 5.42 -31.93
N THR A 469 -2.88 4.37 -31.86
CA THR A 469 -3.33 3.00 -31.56
C THR A 469 -2.70 2.38 -30.31
N SER A 470 -1.69 3.03 -29.69
CA SER A 470 -1.02 2.53 -28.48
C SER A 470 -1.00 3.58 -27.36
N PHE A 471 0.16 4.02 -26.86
CA PHE A 471 0.29 4.95 -25.74
C PHE A 471 -0.52 6.25 -25.91
N GLY A 472 -0.61 6.83 -27.11
CA GLY A 472 -1.44 8.02 -27.32
C GLY A 472 -2.94 7.73 -27.14
N LYS A 473 -3.41 6.59 -27.66
CA LYS A 473 -4.77 6.08 -27.42
C LYS A 473 -5.02 5.83 -25.93
N TRP A 474 -4.14 5.08 -25.26
CA TRP A 474 -4.33 4.74 -23.84
C TRP A 474 -4.25 5.96 -22.92
N THR A 475 -3.45 6.98 -23.30
CA THR A 475 -3.42 8.27 -22.60
C THR A 475 -4.77 8.97 -22.67
N ARG A 476 -5.37 9.04 -23.87
CA ARG A 476 -6.71 9.61 -24.07
C ARG A 476 -7.76 8.86 -23.26
N GLU A 477 -7.79 7.53 -23.38
CA GLU A 477 -8.74 6.68 -22.65
C GLU A 477 -8.61 6.84 -21.12
N ALA A 478 -7.39 6.98 -20.59
CA ALA A 478 -7.17 7.21 -19.17
C ALA A 478 -7.70 8.58 -18.71
N ALA A 479 -7.50 9.64 -19.51
CA ALA A 479 -8.01 10.97 -19.22
C ALA A 479 -9.55 11.01 -19.28
N GLU A 480 -10.16 10.44 -20.32
CA GLU A 480 -11.61 10.32 -20.48
C GLU A 480 -12.25 9.56 -19.32
N ALA A 481 -11.67 8.42 -18.92
CA ALA A 481 -12.17 7.60 -17.82
C ALA A 481 -12.12 8.28 -16.45
N THR A 482 -11.44 9.42 -16.32
CA THR A 482 -11.27 10.16 -15.07
C THR A 482 -11.76 11.60 -15.14
N GLY A 483 -12.27 12.04 -16.30
CA GLY A 483 -12.69 13.41 -16.54
C GLY A 483 -11.55 14.44 -16.50
N ALA A 484 -10.29 14.00 -16.67
CA ALA A 484 -9.16 14.92 -16.77
C ALA A 484 -9.10 15.59 -18.13
N TYR A 485 -8.47 16.76 -18.20
CA TYR A 485 -8.19 17.42 -19.47
C TYR A 485 -7.20 16.58 -20.28
N PHE A 486 -7.44 16.45 -21.58
CA PHE A 486 -6.55 15.77 -22.51
C PHE A 486 -6.13 16.72 -23.62
N ILE A 487 -4.83 16.75 -23.92
CA ILE A 487 -4.28 17.43 -25.08
C ILE A 487 -3.54 16.39 -25.91
N ASP A 488 -3.93 16.26 -27.19
CA ASP A 488 -3.27 15.36 -28.12
C ASP A 488 -1.98 15.99 -28.68
N LEU A 489 -0.99 16.17 -27.80
CA LEU A 489 0.28 16.80 -28.12
C LEU A 489 1.05 16.04 -29.22
N ASN A 490 0.93 14.70 -29.25
CA ASN A 490 1.47 13.88 -30.35
C ASN A 490 0.93 14.38 -31.69
N LYS A 491 -0.40 14.48 -31.81
CA LYS A 491 -1.06 14.96 -33.04
C LYS A 491 -0.67 16.39 -33.38
N LEU A 492 -0.82 17.33 -32.43
CA LEU A 492 -0.58 18.75 -32.67
C LEU A 492 0.85 19.03 -33.15
N SER A 493 1.84 18.44 -32.49
CA SER A 493 3.24 18.65 -32.86
C SER A 493 3.60 17.92 -34.15
N ALA A 494 3.07 16.71 -34.36
CA ALA A 494 3.32 15.97 -35.59
C ALA A 494 2.67 16.61 -36.81
N ASP A 495 1.49 17.23 -36.69
CA ASP A 495 0.86 17.97 -37.80
C ASP A 495 1.75 19.13 -38.28
N LYS A 496 2.36 19.88 -37.35
CA LYS A 496 3.32 20.95 -37.68
C LYS A 496 4.58 20.43 -38.36
N LEU A 497 5.17 19.37 -37.81
CA LEU A 497 6.37 18.75 -38.40
C LEU A 497 6.07 18.13 -39.76
N GLN A 498 4.91 17.51 -39.92
CA GLN A 498 4.39 16.98 -41.18
C GLN A 498 4.27 18.08 -42.23
N GLN A 499 3.70 19.22 -41.87
CA GLN A 499 3.57 20.37 -42.77
C GLN A 499 4.93 20.89 -43.23
N ILE A 500 5.88 21.08 -42.30
CA ILE A 500 7.26 21.47 -42.64
C ILE A 500 7.91 20.44 -43.59
N GLY A 501 7.72 19.15 -43.29
CA GLY A 501 8.22 18.05 -44.12
C GLY A 501 7.65 18.06 -45.53
N TYR A 502 6.34 18.29 -45.70
CA TYR A 502 5.68 18.36 -47.00
C TYR A 502 6.07 19.61 -47.80
N GLU A 503 6.06 20.79 -47.16
CA GLU A 503 6.25 22.07 -47.86
C GLU A 503 7.72 22.35 -48.17
N GLN A 504 8.64 21.95 -47.28
CA GLN A 504 10.04 22.36 -47.33
C GLN A 504 10.99 21.16 -47.46
N GLY A 505 10.55 19.96 -47.07
CA GLY A 505 11.34 18.73 -47.07
C GLY A 505 11.90 18.36 -45.69
N LEU A 506 12.17 17.07 -45.48
CA LEU A 506 12.60 16.50 -44.19
C LEU A 506 13.89 17.13 -43.61
N LYS A 507 14.75 17.71 -44.45
CA LYS A 507 15.95 18.44 -43.99
C LYS A 507 15.62 19.64 -43.10
N TYR A 508 14.41 20.21 -43.21
CA TYR A 508 13.94 21.31 -42.36
C TYR A 508 13.22 20.82 -41.09
N VAL A 509 12.84 19.54 -41.04
CA VAL A 509 12.37 18.86 -39.82
C VAL A 509 13.56 18.48 -38.93
N ALA A 510 14.68 18.05 -39.51
CA ALA A 510 15.84 17.58 -38.77
C ALA A 510 16.32 18.52 -37.64
N PRO A 511 16.36 19.87 -37.80
CA PRO A 511 16.76 20.79 -36.73
C PRO A 511 15.86 20.84 -35.50
N TYR A 512 14.65 20.27 -35.55
CA TYR A 512 13.77 20.14 -34.38
C TYR A 512 14.18 18.98 -33.46
N PHE A 513 15.02 18.08 -33.96
CA PHE A 513 15.56 16.96 -33.22
C PHE A 513 17.07 17.14 -33.01
N CYS A 514 17.59 16.50 -31.98
CA CYS A 514 19.02 16.49 -31.69
C CYS A 514 19.68 15.30 -32.44
N LYS A 515 20.51 14.52 -31.76
CA LYS A 515 21.31 13.42 -32.34
C LYS A 515 20.54 12.11 -32.58
N ASP A 516 19.26 12.06 -32.23
CA ASP A 516 18.43 10.85 -32.37
C ASP A 516 16.98 11.18 -32.72
N HIS A 517 16.16 10.14 -32.94
CA HIS A 517 14.78 10.28 -33.40
C HIS A 517 13.77 10.63 -32.28
N THR A 518 14.19 10.82 -31.03
CA THR A 518 13.29 11.03 -29.87
C THR A 518 13.51 12.38 -29.21
N HIS A 519 14.76 12.74 -28.96
CA HIS A 519 15.09 13.93 -28.18
C HIS A 519 15.12 15.17 -29.05
N THR A 520 14.33 16.17 -28.67
CA THR A 520 14.25 17.45 -29.35
C THR A 520 15.45 18.34 -29.08
N SER A 521 15.76 19.21 -30.05
CA SER A 521 16.62 20.38 -29.83
C SER A 521 15.85 21.46 -29.04
N LEU A 522 16.50 22.57 -28.69
CA LEU A 522 15.80 23.73 -28.11
C LEU A 522 14.63 24.21 -29.01
N LYS A 523 14.85 24.22 -30.33
CA LYS A 523 13.81 24.58 -31.31
C LYS A 523 12.62 23.59 -31.29
N GLY A 524 12.90 22.29 -31.16
CA GLY A 524 11.86 21.26 -30.99
C GLY A 524 11.10 21.39 -29.69
N ALA A 525 11.80 21.68 -28.59
CA ALA A 525 11.18 21.91 -27.29
C ALA A 525 10.20 23.10 -27.33
N HIS A 526 10.55 24.20 -28.00
CA HIS A 526 9.64 25.33 -28.23
C HIS A 526 8.43 24.96 -29.08
N LEU A 527 8.60 24.20 -30.18
CA LEU A 527 7.48 23.74 -30.99
C LEU A 527 6.48 22.93 -30.16
N ASN A 528 6.98 21.99 -29.36
CA ASN A 528 6.14 21.17 -28.48
C ASN A 528 5.45 22.03 -27.41
N ALA A 529 6.16 22.95 -26.77
CA ALA A 529 5.57 23.87 -25.78
C ALA A 529 4.46 24.75 -26.37
N GLN A 530 4.66 25.27 -27.59
CA GLN A 530 3.64 26.03 -28.31
C GLN A 530 2.42 25.18 -28.65
N SER A 531 2.62 23.94 -29.10
CA SER A 531 1.52 22.99 -29.33
C SER A 531 0.72 22.70 -28.06
N ILE A 532 1.35 22.67 -26.87
CA ILE A 532 0.63 22.56 -25.59
C ILE A 532 -0.22 23.80 -25.34
N ALA A 533 0.32 25.01 -25.55
CA ALA A 533 -0.43 26.24 -25.36
C ALA A 533 -1.62 26.37 -26.32
N GLU A 534 -1.47 25.95 -27.58
CA GLU A 534 -2.57 25.85 -28.54
C GLU A 534 -3.61 24.83 -28.08
N GLY A 535 -3.18 23.62 -27.70
CA GLY A 535 -4.08 22.60 -27.16
C GLY A 535 -4.85 23.09 -25.93
N LEU A 536 -4.21 23.83 -25.02
CA LEU A 536 -4.85 24.42 -23.84
C LEU A 536 -5.95 25.43 -24.22
N LYS A 537 -5.74 26.25 -25.26
CA LYS A 537 -6.73 27.23 -25.72
C LYS A 537 -8.03 26.58 -26.20
N GLU A 538 -7.93 25.38 -26.75
CA GLU A 538 -9.08 24.56 -27.21
C GLU A 538 -9.82 23.83 -26.08
N THR A 539 -9.27 23.83 -24.87
CA THR A 539 -9.94 23.26 -23.68
C THR A 539 -10.65 24.35 -22.87
N ASP A 540 -11.58 23.98 -22.00
CA ASP A 540 -12.14 24.83 -20.94
C ASP A 540 -11.25 24.89 -19.68
N CYS A 541 -10.05 24.30 -19.71
CA CYS A 541 -9.11 24.33 -18.59
C CYS A 541 -8.69 25.77 -18.24
N THR A 542 -8.79 26.13 -16.97
CA THR A 542 -8.47 27.48 -16.48
C THR A 542 -6.98 27.83 -16.56
N LEU A 543 -6.10 26.85 -16.78
CA LEU A 543 -4.67 27.09 -17.01
C LEU A 543 -4.42 28.04 -18.18
N LYS A 544 -5.28 28.04 -19.21
CA LYS A 544 -5.16 28.91 -20.38
C LYS A 544 -5.21 30.41 -20.04
N ASN A 545 -5.84 30.78 -18.92
CA ASN A 545 -5.96 32.16 -18.46
C ASN A 545 -4.66 32.75 -17.90
N TYR A 546 -3.62 31.92 -17.77
CA TYR A 546 -2.28 32.29 -17.33
C TYR A 546 -1.28 32.37 -18.48
N LEU A 547 -1.68 32.05 -19.72
CA LEU A 547 -0.84 32.26 -20.90
C LEU A 547 -0.62 33.77 -21.14
N LYS A 548 0.55 34.14 -21.71
CA LYS A 548 0.88 35.52 -22.08
C LYS A 548 0.10 36.02 -23.28
#